data_AF-A0A9D0J509-F1
#
_entry.id   AF-A0A9D0J509-F1
#
_cell.length_a   1.000
_cell.length_b   1.000
_cell.length_c   1.000
_cell.angle_alpha   90.00
_cell.angle_beta   90.00
_cell.angle_gamma   90.00
#
_symmetry.space_group_name_H-M   'P 1'
#
loop_
_entity.id
_entity.type
_entity.pdbx_description
1 polymer ?
#
loop_
_entity_poly.entity_id
_entity_poly.type
_entity_poly.pdbx_seq_one_letter_code
_entity_poly.pdbx_strand_id
1 'polypeptide(L)'
;MHHDISLIITLALIIIFSPFIAKLLRIPTTPIEIILGAFLGYAGLLHGSHLFEFVAEVGFLFLMFLAGMEINLRSFLRTDRILLQRITLYLLSLYALSALAVWYFELSRIFFILLPLMVAPHFYNTKDEIDELITAVRMFYE
;
A
#
# COMPACT_ATOMS: atom_id res chain seq x y z
N MET A 1 22.01 15.68 17.43
CA MET A 1 21.91 14.86 18.67
C MET A 1 20.54 15.00 19.33
N HIS A 2 20.15 16.14 19.92
CA HIS A 2 18.81 16.25 20.54
C HIS A 2 17.65 16.13 19.53
N HIS A 3 17.80 16.71 18.34
CA HIS A 3 16.77 16.66 17.29
C HIS A 3 16.53 15.25 16.71
N ASP A 4 17.59 14.46 16.61
CA ASP A 4 17.52 13.08 16.09
C ASP A 4 16.81 12.16 17.07
N ILE A 5 17.08 12.34 18.36
CA ILE A 5 16.40 11.60 19.44
C ILE A 5 14.93 11.97 19.48
N SER A 6 14.59 13.27 19.40
CA SER A 6 13.17 13.68 19.37
C SER A 6 12.44 13.07 18.18
N LEU A 7 13.08 12.98 17.03
CA LEU A 7 12.48 12.40 15.83
C LEU A 7 12.17 10.91 16.00
N ILE A 8 13.13 10.13 16.52
CA ILE A 8 12.94 8.70 16.77
C ILE A 8 11.84 8.48 17.80
N ILE A 9 11.79 9.31 18.85
CA ILE A 9 10.72 9.27 19.85
C ILE A 9 9.37 9.57 19.18
N THR A 10 9.27 10.60 18.36
CA THR A 10 8.03 10.93 17.64
C THR A 10 7.58 9.79 16.73
N LEU A 11 8.48 9.19 15.95
CA LEU A 11 8.18 8.03 15.10
C LEU A 11 7.71 6.82 15.92
N ALA A 12 8.41 6.51 17.02
CA ALA A 12 8.03 5.42 17.90
C ALA A 12 6.64 5.65 18.52
N LEU A 13 6.33 6.89 18.94
CA LEU A 13 5.01 7.24 19.45
C LEU A 13 3.94 7.06 18.37
N ILE A 14 4.17 7.50 17.13
CA ILE A 14 3.24 7.28 16.02
C ILE A 14 2.97 5.78 15.87
N ILE A 15 4.01 4.96 15.72
CA ILE A 15 3.87 3.51 15.48
C ILE A 15 3.16 2.82 16.64
N ILE A 16 3.50 3.17 17.89
CA ILE A 16 2.89 2.54 19.08
C ILE A 16 1.43 2.95 19.24
N PHE A 17 1.08 4.24 19.08
CA PHE A 17 -0.28 4.71 19.33
C PHE A 17 -1.25 4.49 18.16
N SER A 18 -0.74 4.43 16.93
CA SER A 18 -1.55 4.22 15.71
C SER A 18 -2.49 3.02 15.77
N PRO A 19 -2.10 1.80 16.18
CA PRO A 19 -3.02 0.66 16.24
C PRO A 19 -4.17 0.86 17.23
N PHE A 20 -3.96 1.58 18.32
CA PHE A 20 -5.03 1.88 19.28
C PHE A 20 -6.03 2.87 18.70
N ILE A 21 -5.55 3.94 18.05
CA ILE A 21 -6.39 4.93 17.38
C ILE A 21 -7.14 4.30 16.20
N ALA A 22 -6.47 3.45 15.43
CA ALA A 22 -7.07 2.67 14.33
C ALA A 22 -8.25 1.83 14.80
N LYS A 23 -8.10 1.13 15.94
CA LYS A 23 -9.19 0.34 16.53
C LYS A 23 -10.35 1.21 17.01
N LEU A 24 -10.07 2.39 17.57
CA LEU A 24 -11.10 3.33 18.02
C LEU A 24 -11.92 3.88 16.84
N LEU A 25 -11.25 4.25 15.75
CA LEU A 25 -11.87 4.83 14.56
C LEU A 25 -12.38 3.80 13.54
N ARG A 26 -12.04 2.52 13.71
CA ARG A 26 -12.34 1.40 12.78
C ARG A 26 -11.77 1.64 11.37
N ILE A 27 -10.57 2.19 11.30
CA ILE A 27 -9.79 2.41 10.08
C ILE A 27 -8.51 1.56 10.17
N PRO A 28 -7.91 1.06 9.07
CA PRO A 28 -6.64 0.35 9.13
C PRO A 28 -5.52 1.20 9.78
N THR A 29 -4.48 0.54 10.29
CA THR A 29 -3.38 1.20 11.01
C THR A 29 -2.55 2.12 10.12
N THR A 30 -2.24 1.70 8.89
CA THR A 30 -1.39 2.45 7.96
C THR A 30 -1.96 3.84 7.59
N PRO A 31 -3.25 4.01 7.23
CA PRO A 31 -3.84 5.34 7.08
C PRO A 31 -3.71 6.23 8.32
N ILE A 32 -3.83 5.67 9.53
CA ILE A 32 -3.68 6.43 10.77
C ILE A 32 -2.23 6.90 10.94
N GLU A 33 -1.24 6.06 10.68
CA GLU A 33 0.18 6.42 10.72
C GLU A 33 0.50 7.55 9.75
N ILE A 34 -0.05 7.51 8.52
CA ILE A 34 0.11 8.57 7.51
C ILE A 34 -0.51 9.88 7.98
N ILE A 35 -1.73 9.83 8.52
CA ILE A 35 -2.44 11.05 9.00
C ILE A 35 -1.70 11.65 10.20
N LEU A 36 -1.28 10.84 11.17
CA LEU A 36 -0.52 11.30 12.33
C LEU A 36 0.86 11.84 11.92
N GLY A 37 1.54 11.16 11.00
CA GLY A 37 2.80 11.62 10.42
C GLY A 37 2.64 12.96 9.70
N ALA A 38 1.59 13.13 8.89
CA ALA A 38 1.30 14.41 8.22
C ALA A 38 0.99 15.53 9.23
N PHE A 39 0.20 15.24 10.27
CA PHE A 39 -0.15 16.21 11.30
C PHE A 39 1.06 16.63 12.14
N LEU A 40 1.86 15.68 12.60
CA LEU A 40 3.05 15.94 13.40
C LEU A 40 4.19 16.52 12.55
N GLY A 41 4.25 16.20 11.26
CA GLY A 41 5.11 16.86 10.29
C GLY A 41 4.74 18.32 10.08
N TYR A 42 3.45 18.62 9.91
CA TYR A 42 2.95 20.00 9.85
C TYR A 42 3.22 20.78 11.14
N ALA A 43 3.08 20.14 12.30
CA ALA A 43 3.41 20.73 13.61
C ALA A 43 4.93 20.93 13.82
N GLY A 44 5.77 20.51 12.87
CA GLY A 44 7.21 20.66 12.93
C GLY A 44 7.89 19.66 13.87
N LEU A 45 7.26 18.55 14.24
CA LEU A 45 7.91 17.52 15.08
C LEU A 45 8.72 16.52 14.23
N LEU A 46 8.29 16.28 12.99
CA LEU A 46 9.04 15.53 12.00
C LEU A 46 9.81 16.52 11.11
N HIS A 47 11.00 16.91 11.56
CA HIS A 47 11.89 17.77 10.79
C HIS A 47 12.60 16.97 9.68
N GLY A 48 12.86 17.61 8.54
CA GLY A 48 13.72 17.06 7.50
C GLY A 48 15.15 16.93 8.00
N SER A 49 15.49 15.78 8.59
CA SER A 49 16.84 15.41 8.98
C SER A 49 17.32 14.25 8.11
N HIS A 50 18.64 14.13 7.93
CA HIS A 50 19.24 12.99 7.22
C HIS A 50 18.82 11.64 7.83
N LEU A 51 18.55 11.59 9.14
CA LEU A 51 18.08 10.37 9.79
C LEU A 51 16.64 10.03 9.38
N PHE A 52 15.76 11.03 9.23
CA PHE A 52 14.39 10.80 8.76
C PHE A 52 14.38 10.22 7.35
N GLU A 53 15.16 10.82 6.43
CA GLU A 53 15.28 10.37 5.05
C GLU A 53 15.84 8.93 5.00
N PHE A 54 16.89 8.66 5.78
CA PHE A 54 17.47 7.33 5.88
C PHE A 54 16.49 6.28 6.41
N VAL A 55 15.74 6.60 7.47
CA VAL A 55 14.72 5.69 8.03
C VAL A 55 13.58 5.47 7.05
N ALA A 56 13.15 6.50 6.32
CA ALA A 56 12.11 6.38 5.30
C ALA A 56 12.55 5.50 4.12
N GLU A 57 13.79 5.68 3.64
CA GLU A 57 14.35 4.88 2.55
C GLU A 57 14.52 3.41 2.98
N VAL A 58 15.17 3.17 4.11
CA VAL A 58 15.37 1.82 4.65
C VAL A 58 14.03 1.16 4.98
N GLY A 59 13.10 1.88 5.58
CA GLY A 59 11.75 1.39 5.87
C GLY A 59 10.99 1.01 4.60
N PHE A 60 11.04 1.86 3.57
CA PHE A 60 10.43 1.56 2.26
C PHE A 60 11.04 0.31 1.62
N LEU A 61 12.37 0.16 1.65
CA LEU A 61 13.06 -1.04 1.16
C LEU A 61 12.65 -2.29 1.94
N PHE A 62 12.54 -2.20 3.26
CA PHE A 62 12.06 -3.32 4.09
C PHE A 62 10.61 -3.70 3.77
N LEU A 63 9.72 -2.72 3.54
CA LEU A 63 8.33 -2.99 3.14
C LEU A 63 8.26 -3.70 1.78
N MET A 64 9.03 -3.22 0.78
CA MET A 64 9.11 -3.88 -0.52
C MET A 64 9.71 -5.29 -0.42
N PHE A 65 10.70 -5.48 0.45
CA PHE A 65 11.31 -6.78 0.69
C PHE A 65 10.32 -7.76 1.36
N LEU A 66 9.61 -7.32 2.40
CA LEU A 66 8.57 -8.12 3.07
C LEU A 66 7.48 -8.53 2.09
N ALA A 67 6.97 -7.59 1.28
CA ALA A 67 6.00 -7.88 0.23
C ALA A 67 6.55 -8.89 -0.79
N GLY A 68 7.83 -8.77 -1.15
CA GLY A 68 8.51 -9.72 -2.04
C GLY A 68 8.65 -11.13 -1.44
N MET A 69 8.82 -11.25 -0.12
CA MET A 69 8.89 -12.55 0.57
C MET A 69 7.53 -13.23 0.70
N GLU A 70 6.44 -12.46 0.73
CA GLU A 70 5.07 -12.99 0.79
C GLU A 70 4.64 -13.62 -0.55
N ILE A 71 5.21 -13.15 -1.67
CA ILE A 71 4.88 -13.64 -3.01
C ILE A 71 5.59 -14.98 -3.30
N ASN A 72 4.80 -16.00 -3.62
CA ASN A 72 5.33 -17.27 -4.12
C ASN A 72 5.70 -17.15 -5.62
N LEU A 73 6.98 -16.93 -5.93
CA LEU A 73 7.45 -16.82 -7.31
C LEU A 73 7.19 -18.08 -8.15
N ARG A 74 7.15 -19.27 -7.52
CA ARG A 74 6.95 -20.53 -8.24
C ARG A 74 5.52 -20.67 -8.77
N SER A 75 4.52 -20.22 -8.01
CA SER A 75 3.13 -20.18 -8.50
C SER A 75 2.95 -19.11 -9.56
N PHE A 76 3.60 -17.95 -9.40
CA PHE A 76 3.60 -16.89 -10.42
C PHE A 76 4.16 -17.37 -11.76
N LEU A 77 5.31 -18.05 -11.76
CA LEU A 77 5.93 -18.59 -12.99
C LEU A 77 5.13 -19.71 -13.65
N ARG A 78 4.23 -20.36 -12.91
CA ARG A 78 3.33 -21.42 -13.42
C ARG A 78 1.95 -20.88 -13.82
N THR A 79 1.72 -19.58 -13.68
CA THR A 79 0.44 -18.96 -14.01
C THR A 79 0.17 -19.03 -15.52
N ASP A 80 -1.06 -19.39 -15.88
CA ASP A 80 -1.47 -19.51 -17.29
C ASP A 80 -1.24 -18.21 -18.06
N ARG A 81 -0.78 -18.33 -19.32
CA ARG A 81 -0.55 -17.16 -20.18
C ARG A 81 -1.77 -16.28 -20.36
N ILE A 82 -2.97 -16.87 -20.35
CA ILE A 82 -4.24 -16.15 -20.45
C ILE A 82 -4.46 -15.27 -19.21
N LEU A 83 -4.17 -15.78 -18.01
CA LEU A 83 -4.25 -15.02 -16.77
C LEU A 83 -3.22 -13.89 -16.75
N LEU A 84 -1.98 -14.16 -17.15
CA LEU A 84 -0.93 -13.13 -17.26
C LEU A 84 -1.32 -12.01 -18.23
N GLN A 85 -1.92 -12.35 -19.37
CA GLN A 85 -2.44 -11.37 -20.33
C GLN A 85 -3.56 -10.52 -19.74
N ARG A 86 -4.50 -11.13 -18.99
CA ARG A 86 -5.59 -10.40 -18.32
C ARG A 86 -5.06 -9.43 -17.26
N ILE A 87 -4.11 -9.88 -16.43
CA ILE A 87 -3.46 -9.03 -15.41
C ILE A 87 -2.72 -7.87 -16.09
N THR A 88 -1.99 -8.15 -17.17
CA THR A 88 -1.26 -7.12 -17.93
C THR A 88 -2.22 -6.11 -18.55
N LEU A 89 -3.31 -6.56 -19.17
CA LEU A 89 -4.33 -5.69 -19.76
C LEU A 89 -5.01 -4.83 -18.69
N TYR A 90 -5.34 -5.41 -17.54
CA TYR A 90 -5.92 -4.72 -16.41
C TYR A 90 -4.99 -3.62 -15.88
N LEU A 91 -3.71 -3.93 -15.66
CA LEU A 91 -2.70 -2.95 -15.24
C LEU A 91 -2.54 -1.84 -16.28
N LEU A 92 -2.44 -2.19 -17.56
CA LEU A 92 -2.27 -1.20 -18.64
C LEU A 92 -3.48 -0.26 -18.73
N SER A 93 -4.70 -0.79 -18.57
CA SER A 93 -5.93 -0.01 -18.47
C SER A 93 -5.91 0.96 -17.29
N LEU A 94 -5.48 0.50 -16.10
CA LEU A 94 -5.34 1.35 -14.93
C LEU A 94 -4.33 2.49 -15.14
N TYR A 95 -3.17 2.19 -15.73
CA TYR A 95 -2.17 3.21 -16.04
C TYR A 95 -2.67 4.21 -17.08
N ALA A 96 -3.42 3.75 -18.09
CA ALA A 96 -4.03 4.64 -19.07
C ALA A 96 -5.07 5.58 -18.43
N LEU A 97 -5.96 5.04 -17.57
CA LEU A 97 -6.95 5.82 -16.84
C LEU A 97 -6.26 6.82 -15.89
N SER A 98 -5.20 6.39 -15.21
CA SER A 98 -4.38 7.23 -14.34
C SER A 98 -3.74 8.38 -15.13
N ALA A 99 -3.16 8.13 -16.30
CA ALA A 99 -2.60 9.17 -17.16
C ALA A 99 -3.68 10.19 -17.59
N LEU A 100 -4.85 9.71 -17.99
CA LEU A 100 -5.97 10.57 -18.37
C LEU A 100 -6.44 11.43 -17.19
N ALA A 101 -6.55 10.86 -15.99
CA ALA A 101 -6.93 11.59 -14.79
C ALA A 101 -5.87 12.66 -14.44
N VAL A 102 -4.59 12.29 -14.47
CA VAL A 102 -3.49 13.23 -14.19
C VAL A 102 -3.50 14.41 -15.16
N TRP A 103 -3.72 14.13 -16.44
CA TRP A 103 -3.79 15.17 -17.47
C TRP A 103 -5.05 16.04 -17.34
N TYR A 104 -6.23 15.44 -17.13
CA TYR A 104 -7.51 16.14 -17.09
C TYR A 104 -7.69 16.99 -15.82
N PHE A 105 -7.23 16.50 -14.67
CA PHE A 105 -7.35 17.20 -13.38
C PHE A 105 -6.08 17.97 -12.98
N GLU A 106 -5.07 18.06 -13.86
CA GLU A 106 -3.78 18.72 -13.60
C GLU A 106 -3.09 18.24 -12.31
N LEU A 107 -3.17 16.94 -12.02
CA LEU A 107 -2.61 16.35 -10.80
C LEU A 107 -1.07 16.25 -10.88
N SER A 108 -0.43 16.16 -9.71
CA SER A 108 1.01 15.88 -9.62
C SER A 108 1.37 14.55 -10.28
N ARG A 109 2.57 14.47 -10.86
CA ARG A 109 3.12 13.27 -11.52
C ARG A 109 3.17 12.04 -10.61
N ILE A 110 3.20 12.22 -9.29
CA ILE A 110 3.18 11.11 -8.32
C ILE A 110 1.88 10.30 -8.44
N PHE A 111 0.75 10.94 -8.78
CA PHE A 111 -0.53 10.26 -8.92
C PHE A 111 -0.58 9.27 -10.09
N PHE A 112 0.26 9.45 -11.12
CA PHE A 112 0.39 8.50 -12.22
C PHE A 112 0.73 7.09 -11.70
N ILE A 113 1.59 7.03 -10.68
CA ILE A 113 2.07 5.79 -10.05
C ILE A 113 1.12 5.38 -8.90
N LEU A 114 0.67 6.34 -8.09
CA LEU A 114 -0.11 6.09 -6.88
C LEU A 114 -1.51 5.51 -7.16
N LEU A 115 -2.21 6.03 -8.18
CA LEU A 115 -3.59 5.62 -8.47
C LEU A 115 -3.69 4.15 -8.92
N PRO A 116 -2.88 3.65 -9.88
CA PRO A 116 -2.89 2.23 -10.23
C PRO A 116 -2.52 1.32 -9.05
N LEU A 117 -1.54 1.73 -8.23
CA LEU A 117 -1.07 0.95 -7.07
C LEU A 117 -2.15 0.75 -6.00
N MET A 118 -3.00 1.76 -5.75
CA MET A 118 -4.07 1.61 -4.76
C MET A 118 -5.16 0.62 -5.18
N VAL A 119 -5.43 0.50 -6.48
CA VAL A 119 -6.54 -0.33 -6.99
C VAL A 119 -6.09 -1.77 -7.29
N ALA A 120 -4.83 -1.96 -7.70
CA ALA A 120 -4.32 -3.26 -8.13
C ALA A 120 -4.50 -4.43 -7.13
N PRO A 121 -4.31 -4.26 -5.80
CA PRO A 121 -4.51 -5.35 -4.84
C PRO A 121 -5.96 -5.88 -4.79
N HIS A 122 -6.95 -5.05 -5.14
CA HIS A 122 -8.36 -5.41 -5.06
C HIS A 122 -8.72 -6.49 -6.08
N PHE A 123 -8.08 -6.50 -7.26
CA PHE A 123 -8.31 -7.50 -8.30
C PHE A 123 -7.98 -8.92 -7.84
N TYR A 124 -6.92 -9.09 -7.05
CA TYR A 124 -6.52 -10.39 -6.53
C TYR A 124 -7.53 -10.90 -5.49
N ASN A 125 -7.90 -10.03 -4.54
CA ASN A 125 -8.81 -10.39 -3.46
C ASN A 125 -10.22 -10.76 -3.96
N THR A 126 -10.73 -10.06 -4.98
CA THR A 126 -12.04 -10.38 -5.58
C THR A 126 -12.05 -11.71 -6.31
N LYS A 127 -10.94 -12.15 -6.90
CA LYS A 127 -10.87 -13.45 -7.57
C LYS A 127 -10.93 -14.60 -6.55
N ASP A 128 -10.15 -14.51 -5.48
CA ASP A 128 -10.13 -15.52 -4.42
C ASP A 128 -11.51 -15.63 -3.73
N GLU A 129 -12.19 -14.50 -3.48
CA GLU A 129 -13.58 -14.49 -2.96
C GLU A 129 -14.58 -15.19 -3.90
N ILE A 130 -14.49 -14.96 -5.21
CA ILE A 130 -15.39 -15.59 -6.19
C ILE A 130 -15.14 -17.11 -6.27
N ASP A 131 -13.87 -17.54 -6.26
CA ASP A 131 -13.50 -18.95 -6.32
C ASP A 131 -13.94 -19.70 -5.04
N GLU A 132 -13.83 -19.07 -3.86
CA GLU A 132 -14.39 -19.59 -2.60
C GLU A 132 -15.92 -19.72 -2.66
N LEU A 133 -16.61 -18.71 -3.19
CA LEU A 133 -18.07 -18.69 -3.26
C LEU A 133 -18.61 -19.75 -4.23
N ILE A 134 -17.95 -19.97 -5.36
CA ILE A 134 -18.27 -21.06 -6.30
C ILE A 134 -18.04 -22.43 -5.65
N THR A 135 -16.95 -22.58 -4.88
CA THR A 135 -16.63 -23.83 -4.16
C THR A 135 -17.66 -24.11 -3.07
N ALA A 136 -18.04 -23.09 -2.30
CA ALA A 136 -19.08 -23.19 -1.29
C ALA A 136 -20.43 -23.59 -1.91
N VAL A 137 -20.84 -22.95 -3.01
CA VAL A 137 -22.07 -23.30 -3.73
C VAL A 137 -22.02 -24.74 -4.23
N ARG A 138 -20.90 -25.21 -4.80
CA ARG A 138 -20.76 -26.61 -5.23
C ARG A 138 -20.93 -27.62 -4.10
N MET A 139 -20.42 -27.33 -2.89
CA MET A 139 -20.61 -28.18 -1.72
C MET A 139 -22.06 -28.25 -1.21
N PHE A 140 -22.92 -27.30 -1.58
CA PHE A 140 -24.34 -27.31 -1.20
C PHE A 140 -25.24 -28.05 -2.21
N TYR A 141 -24.75 -28.31 -3.42
CA TYR A 141 -25.53 -28.92 -4.51
C TYR A 141 -25.05 -30.33 -4.90
N GLU A 142 -24.02 -30.86 -4.23
CA GLU A 142 -23.65 -32.29 -4.23
C GLU A 142 -23.88 -32.89 -2.83
#